data_AF-A0AAU1AIY0-F1
#
_entry.id   AF-A0AAU1AIY0-F1
#
_cell.length_a   1.000
_cell.length_b   1.000
_cell.length_c   1.000
_cell.angle_alpha   90.00
_cell.angle_beta   90.00
_cell.angle_gamma   90.00
#
_symmetry.space_group_name_H-M   'P 1'
#
loop_
_entity.id
_entity.type
_entity.pdbx_description
1 polymer ?
#
loop_
_entity_poly.entity_id
_entity_poly.type
_entity_poly.pdbx_seq_one_letter_code
_entity_poly.pdbx_strand_id
1 'polypeptide(L)'
;MTIRPFPVLVAEQQPEVVLQRLREWAEGQAEDSVAWYLRDKAIRRTASRILRGCAILLGIAGGVVPLVSAASAGRGASWGYVLLAMAGGCLAFDHFFGLSSAWMRDIATVQALQRALTEFRLDWATADLSTAHDDDEVDLAIRRREKLIRTLVLRTAELVEAETGEWLSEFRSNIGDLNRRSAWSPSATQPGAGFAHSADPPARQLDAN
;
A
#
# COMPACT_ATOMS: atom_id res chain seq x y z
N MET A 1 -8.58 -4.19 11.86
CA MET A 1 -7.93 -5.06 12.85
C MET A 1 -8.95 -5.40 13.93
N THR A 2 -9.22 -6.68 14.16
CA THR A 2 -10.11 -7.12 15.25
C THR A 2 -9.24 -7.38 16.47
N ILE A 3 -9.41 -6.63 17.54
CA ILE A 3 -8.71 -6.88 18.80
C ILE A 3 -9.59 -7.81 19.63
N ARG A 4 -9.12 -9.02 19.91
CA ARG A 4 -9.80 -9.91 20.85
C ARG A 4 -9.58 -9.40 22.27
N PRO A 5 -10.64 -9.25 23.08
CA PRO A 5 -10.49 -8.89 24.49
C PRO A 5 -9.64 -9.95 25.21
N PHE A 6 -8.84 -9.50 26.17
CA PHE A 6 -8.05 -10.40 27.00
C PHE A 6 -8.98 -11.39 27.74
N PRO A 7 -8.65 -12.69 27.81
CA PRO A 7 -9.52 -13.68 28.41
C PRO A 7 -9.67 -13.43 29.91
N VAL A 8 -10.86 -13.62 30.44
CA VAL A 8 -11.09 -13.56 31.89
C VAL A 8 -10.44 -14.78 32.53
N LEU A 9 -9.45 -14.54 33.38
CA LEU A 9 -8.74 -15.56 34.15
C LEU A 9 -9.25 -15.51 35.59
N VAL A 10 -9.61 -16.67 36.14
CA VAL A 10 -10.02 -16.78 37.55
C VAL A 10 -8.83 -17.35 38.32
N ALA A 11 -8.43 -16.69 39.40
CA ALA A 11 -7.22 -17.02 40.16
C ALA A 11 -7.20 -18.45 40.72
N GLU A 12 -8.37 -19.08 40.91
CA GLU A 12 -8.48 -20.46 41.41
C GLU A 12 -8.36 -21.54 40.32
N GLN A 13 -8.16 -21.15 39.06
CA GLN A 13 -8.03 -22.12 37.97
C GLN A 13 -6.65 -22.79 38.00
N GLN A 14 -6.62 -24.08 37.66
CA GLN A 14 -5.37 -24.81 37.49
C GLN A 14 -4.50 -24.11 36.45
N PRO A 15 -3.17 -24.00 36.68
CA PRO A 15 -2.27 -23.22 35.83
C PRO A 15 -2.31 -23.67 34.37
N GLU A 16 -2.48 -24.96 34.10
CA GLU A 16 -2.57 -25.50 32.74
C GLU A 16 -3.80 -25.00 31.98
N VAL A 17 -4.95 -24.86 32.66
CA VAL A 17 -6.18 -24.33 32.04
C VAL A 17 -6.01 -22.85 31.69
N VAL A 18 -5.33 -22.10 32.56
CA VAL A 18 -5.00 -20.69 32.32
C VAL A 18 -4.08 -20.55 31.13
N LEU A 19 -3.01 -21.35 31.07
CA LEU A 19 -2.06 -21.37 29.96
C LEU A 19 -2.72 -21.75 28.63
N GLN A 20 -3.61 -22.74 28.62
CA GLN A 20 -4.33 -23.15 27.43
C GLN A 20 -5.24 -22.03 26.89
N ARG A 21 -6.01 -21.35 27.77
CA ARG A 21 -6.83 -20.20 27.34
C ARG A 21 -5.99 -19.06 26.80
N LEU A 22 -4.85 -18.78 27.44
CA LEU A 22 -3.94 -17.74 26.98
C LEU A 22 -3.33 -18.08 25.62
N ARG A 23 -2.99 -19.36 25.39
CA ARG A 23 -2.57 -19.88 24.09
C ARG A 23 -3.66 -19.68 23.03
N GLU A 24 -4.90 -20.13 23.29
CA GLU A 24 -6.01 -20.01 22.33
C GLU A 24 -6.31 -18.54 21.99
N TRP A 25 -6.25 -17.66 22.99
CA TRP A 25 -6.38 -16.22 22.77
C TRP A 25 -5.24 -15.66 21.91
N ALA A 26 -3.98 -16.03 22.20
CA ALA A 26 -2.81 -15.55 21.47
C ALA A 26 -2.78 -16.06 20.02
N GLU A 27 -3.07 -17.34 19.79
CA GLU A 27 -3.22 -17.90 18.44
C GLU A 27 -4.35 -17.18 17.69
N GLY A 28 -5.49 -16.98 18.36
CA GLY A 28 -6.64 -16.29 17.79
C GLY A 28 -6.37 -14.84 17.39
N GLN A 29 -5.60 -14.09 18.19
CA GLN A 29 -5.18 -12.72 17.86
C GLN A 29 -4.33 -12.66 16.59
N ALA A 30 -3.37 -13.58 16.45
CA ALA A 30 -2.53 -13.65 15.26
C ALA A 30 -3.31 -14.12 14.03
N GLU A 31 -4.20 -15.10 14.18
CA GLU A 31 -5.08 -15.58 13.10
C GLU A 31 -6.06 -14.50 12.62
N ASP A 32 -6.67 -13.74 13.54
CA ASP A 32 -7.54 -12.63 13.20
C ASP A 32 -6.79 -11.53 12.46
N SER A 33 -5.53 -11.29 12.84
CA SER A 33 -4.65 -10.35 12.14
C SER A 33 -4.40 -10.83 10.71
N VAL A 34 -4.01 -12.09 10.51
CA VAL A 34 -3.84 -12.70 9.19
C VAL A 34 -5.13 -12.62 8.36
N ALA A 35 -6.27 -12.98 8.94
CA ALA A 35 -7.56 -12.97 8.27
C ALA A 35 -7.98 -11.55 7.87
N TRP A 36 -7.71 -10.56 8.71
CA TRP A 36 -7.94 -9.16 8.40
C TRP A 36 -7.09 -8.70 7.20
N TYR A 37 -5.77 -8.96 7.24
CA TYR A 37 -4.88 -8.63 6.11
C TYR A 37 -5.30 -9.34 4.81
N LEU A 38 -5.80 -10.58 4.86
CA LEU A 38 -6.26 -11.30 3.66
C LEU A 38 -7.61 -10.80 3.14
N ARG A 39 -8.56 -10.43 4.02
CA ARG A 39 -9.91 -9.98 3.65
C ARG A 39 -9.90 -8.59 3.03
N ASP A 40 -9.19 -7.66 3.66
CA ASP A 40 -9.01 -6.28 3.19
C ASP A 40 -8.39 -6.23 1.77
N LYS A 41 -7.62 -7.27 1.45
CA LYS A 41 -6.85 -7.43 0.21
C LYS A 41 -7.67 -7.91 -0.99
N ALA A 42 -8.78 -8.63 -0.80
CA ALA A 42 -9.67 -9.03 -1.89
C ALA A 42 -10.37 -7.81 -2.52
N ILE A 43 -10.71 -6.83 -1.67
CA ILE A 43 -11.37 -5.59 -2.07
C ILE A 43 -10.38 -4.70 -2.83
N ARG A 44 -9.15 -4.52 -2.29
CA ARG A 44 -8.09 -3.73 -2.95
C ARG A 44 -7.60 -4.33 -4.27
N ARG A 45 -7.43 -5.67 -4.33
CA ARG A 45 -7.05 -6.41 -5.56
C ARG A 45 -8.07 -6.24 -6.69
N THR A 46 -9.35 -6.26 -6.35
CA THR A 46 -10.43 -6.12 -7.33
C THR A 46 -10.53 -4.67 -7.79
N ALA A 47 -10.40 -3.70 -6.88
CA ALA A 47 -10.39 -2.28 -7.20
C ALA A 47 -9.27 -1.89 -8.19
N SER A 48 -8.01 -2.28 -7.95
CA SER A 48 -6.89 -1.94 -8.87
C SER A 48 -7.05 -2.59 -10.25
N ARG A 49 -7.52 -3.84 -10.31
CA ARG A 49 -7.76 -4.52 -11.61
C ARG A 49 -8.92 -3.92 -12.39
N ILE A 50 -10.01 -3.59 -11.71
CA ILE A 50 -11.12 -2.86 -12.33
C ILE A 50 -10.63 -1.52 -12.84
N LEU A 51 -9.84 -0.78 -12.07
CA LEU A 51 -9.34 0.52 -12.46
C LEU A 51 -8.39 0.46 -13.66
N ARG A 52 -7.49 -0.52 -13.72
CA ARG A 52 -6.65 -0.78 -14.89
C ARG A 52 -7.46 -1.21 -16.11
N GLY A 53 -8.45 -2.08 -15.91
CA GLY A 53 -9.39 -2.47 -16.96
C GLY A 53 -10.15 -1.28 -17.51
N CYS A 54 -10.69 -0.43 -16.64
CA CYS A 54 -11.34 0.83 -17.00
C CYS A 54 -10.37 1.76 -17.73
N ALA A 55 -9.14 1.95 -17.26
CA ALA A 55 -8.13 2.79 -17.91
C ALA A 55 -7.86 2.33 -19.34
N ILE A 56 -7.68 1.03 -19.56
CA ILE A 56 -7.45 0.46 -20.89
C ILE A 56 -8.68 0.66 -21.78
N LEU A 57 -9.88 0.35 -21.29
CA LEU A 57 -11.12 0.53 -22.05
C LEU A 57 -11.37 2.00 -22.41
N LEU A 58 -11.13 2.92 -21.47
CA LEU A 58 -11.24 4.36 -21.66
C LEU A 58 -10.17 4.87 -22.62
N GLY A 59 -8.94 4.34 -22.55
CA GLY A 59 -7.86 4.70 -23.47
C GLY A 59 -8.17 4.26 -24.90
N ILE A 60 -8.64 3.02 -25.07
CA ILE A 60 -9.08 2.49 -26.37
C ILE A 60 -10.26 3.31 -26.89
N ALA A 61 -11.30 3.53 -26.08
CA ALA A 61 -12.46 4.32 -26.49
C ALA A 61 -12.05 5.77 -26.83
N GLY A 62 -11.18 6.38 -26.03
CA GLY A 62 -10.67 7.73 -26.25
C GLY A 62 -9.79 7.87 -27.48
N GLY A 63 -9.09 6.82 -27.89
CA GLY A 63 -8.38 6.77 -29.18
C GLY A 63 -9.32 6.52 -30.37
N VAL A 64 -10.27 5.59 -30.24
CA VAL A 64 -11.14 5.15 -31.35
C VAL A 64 -12.26 6.14 -31.67
N VAL A 65 -12.89 6.74 -30.65
CA VAL A 65 -14.00 7.72 -30.82
C VAL A 65 -13.63 8.92 -31.71
N PRO A 66 -12.47 9.60 -31.54
CA PRO A 66 -12.10 10.70 -32.42
C PRO A 66 -11.78 10.23 -33.84
N LEU A 67 -11.24 9.02 -34.04
CA LEU A 67 -11.03 8.44 -35.38
C LEU A 67 -12.35 8.17 -36.11
N VAL A 68 -13.34 7.57 -35.41
CA VAL A 68 -14.68 7.33 -35.97
C VAL A 68 -15.42 8.65 -36.22
N SER A 69 -15.27 9.64 -35.32
CA SER A 69 -15.82 10.99 -35.49
C SER A 69 -15.23 11.73 -36.70
N ALA A 70 -13.92 11.61 -36.92
CA ALA A 70 -13.24 12.18 -38.07
C ALA A 70 -13.72 11.54 -39.38
N ALA A 71 -14.07 10.25 -39.36
CA ALA A 71 -14.67 9.54 -40.48
C ALA A 71 -16.18 9.83 -40.68
N SER A 72 -16.90 10.37 -39.69
CA SER A 72 -18.38 10.48 -39.68
C SER A 72 -18.93 11.92 -39.64
N ALA A 73 -18.20 12.90 -40.18
CA ALA A 73 -18.66 14.29 -40.28
C ALA A 73 -19.05 14.96 -38.93
N GLY A 74 -18.33 14.61 -37.86
CA GLY A 74 -18.08 15.52 -36.74
C GLY A 74 -19.23 15.72 -35.75
N ARG A 75 -19.29 14.86 -34.72
CA ARG A 75 -19.96 15.17 -33.43
C ARG A 75 -19.32 14.48 -32.20
N GLY A 76 -18.33 13.61 -32.38
CA GLY A 76 -17.78 12.77 -31.29
C GLY A 76 -16.35 13.11 -30.84
N ALA A 77 -15.60 13.92 -31.58
CA ALA A 77 -14.17 14.14 -31.35
C ALA A 77 -13.84 14.70 -29.96
N SER A 78 -14.69 15.55 -29.39
CA SER A 78 -14.50 16.13 -28.05
C SER A 78 -14.56 15.09 -26.93
N TRP A 79 -15.41 14.07 -27.06
CA TRP A 79 -15.52 12.98 -26.07
C TRP A 79 -14.29 12.06 -26.05
N GLY A 80 -13.57 11.96 -27.18
CA GLY A 80 -12.32 11.21 -27.27
C GLY A 80 -11.25 11.70 -26.28
N TYR A 81 -11.06 13.02 -26.21
CA TYR A 81 -10.11 13.63 -25.27
C TYR A 81 -10.53 13.47 -23.81
N VAL A 82 -11.84 13.51 -23.53
CA VAL A 82 -12.38 13.25 -22.17
C VAL A 82 -12.08 11.81 -21.73
N LEU A 83 -12.27 10.84 -22.64
CA LEU A 83 -11.99 9.43 -22.38
C LEU A 83 -10.48 9.18 -22.20
N LEU A 84 -9.62 9.84 -22.98
CA LEU A 84 -8.17 9.79 -22.79
C LEU A 84 -7.73 10.42 -21.47
N ALA A 85 -8.32 11.56 -21.08
CA ALA A 85 -8.05 12.19 -19.79
C ALA A 85 -8.47 11.30 -18.61
N MET A 86 -9.63 10.64 -18.71
CA MET A 86 -10.05 9.64 -17.73
C MET A 86 -9.11 8.43 -17.68
N ALA A 87 -8.64 7.94 -18.83
CA ALA A 87 -7.69 6.83 -18.89
C ALA A 87 -6.36 7.18 -18.20
N GLY A 88 -5.81 8.36 -18.51
CA GLY A 88 -4.63 8.90 -17.84
C GLY A 88 -4.85 9.11 -16.34
N GLY A 89 -6.03 9.61 -15.95
CA GLY A 89 -6.44 9.75 -14.55
C GLY A 89 -6.50 8.42 -13.80
N CYS A 90 -7.07 7.37 -14.41
CA CYS A 90 -7.09 6.03 -13.83
C CYS A 90 -5.68 5.43 -13.68
N LEU A 91 -4.79 5.66 -14.65
CA LEU A 91 -3.41 5.19 -14.60
C LEU A 91 -2.58 5.93 -13.54
N ALA A 92 -2.75 7.24 -13.45
CA ALA A 92 -2.15 8.07 -12.41
C ALA A 92 -2.66 7.67 -11.03
N PHE A 93 -3.95 7.36 -10.89
CA PHE A 93 -4.53 6.88 -9.64
C PHE A 93 -3.96 5.50 -9.25
N ASP A 94 -3.85 4.54 -10.16
CA ASP A 94 -3.22 3.24 -9.85
C ASP A 94 -1.74 3.39 -9.42
N HIS A 95 -1.02 4.32 -10.03
CA HIS A 95 0.37 4.63 -9.68
C HIS A 95 0.50 5.35 -8.33
N PHE A 96 -0.31 6.37 -8.07
CA PHE A 96 -0.28 7.16 -6.83
C PHE A 96 -0.69 6.34 -5.60
N PHE A 97 -1.62 5.41 -5.76
CA PHE A 97 -2.08 4.58 -4.66
C PHE A 97 -1.17 3.37 -4.39
N GLY A 98 -0.15 3.10 -5.21
CA GLY A 98 0.85 2.07 -4.91
C GLY A 98 0.24 0.69 -4.62
N LEU A 99 -0.96 0.42 -5.15
CA LEU A 99 -1.79 -0.73 -4.76
C LEU A 99 -1.10 -2.07 -5.01
N SER A 100 -0.11 -2.10 -5.92
CA SER A 100 0.72 -3.28 -6.17
C SER A 100 1.92 -3.43 -5.23
N SER A 101 2.56 -2.34 -4.78
CA SER A 101 3.69 -2.40 -3.85
C SER A 101 3.22 -2.70 -2.43
N ALA A 102 2.16 -2.01 -2.00
CA ALA A 102 1.47 -2.29 -0.74
C ALA A 102 1.01 -3.76 -0.67
N TRP A 103 0.55 -4.33 -1.78
CA TRP A 103 0.12 -5.74 -1.84
C TRP A 103 1.23 -6.76 -1.56
N MET A 104 2.46 -6.54 -2.04
CA MET A 104 3.59 -7.43 -1.76
C MET A 104 4.05 -7.30 -0.31
N ARG A 105 4.06 -6.08 0.24
CA ARG A 105 4.38 -5.84 1.64
C ARG A 105 3.35 -6.49 2.58
N ASP A 106 2.07 -6.34 2.30
CA ASP A 106 0.99 -7.01 3.04
C ASP A 106 1.15 -8.54 3.01
N ILE A 107 1.57 -9.14 1.87
CA ILE A 107 1.88 -10.59 1.82
C ILE A 107 3.07 -10.94 2.70
N ALA A 108 4.13 -10.13 2.67
CA ALA A 108 5.30 -10.38 3.49
C ALA A 108 4.93 -10.37 4.98
N THR A 109 4.09 -9.43 5.43
CA THR A 109 3.56 -9.40 6.80
C THR A 109 2.70 -10.61 7.11
N VAL A 110 1.81 -11.02 6.20
CA VAL A 110 1.01 -12.26 6.36
C VAL A 110 1.90 -13.49 6.48
N GLN A 111 2.92 -13.62 5.63
CA GLN A 111 3.86 -14.75 5.68
C GLN A 111 4.67 -14.74 6.97
N ALA A 112 5.10 -13.56 7.45
CA ALA A 112 5.79 -13.42 8.72
C ALA A 112 4.90 -13.82 9.91
N LEU A 113 3.62 -13.41 9.93
CA LEU A 113 2.63 -13.80 10.94
C LEU A 113 2.37 -15.31 10.92
N GLN A 114 2.16 -15.89 9.73
CA GLN A 114 1.96 -17.33 9.57
C GLN A 114 3.18 -18.14 10.03
N ARG A 115 4.39 -17.65 9.74
CA ARG A 115 5.63 -18.25 10.21
C ARG A 115 5.73 -18.20 11.74
N ALA A 116 5.48 -17.04 12.35
CA ALA A 116 5.50 -16.88 13.80
C ALA A 116 4.48 -17.80 14.50
N LEU A 117 3.27 -17.92 13.95
CA LEU A 117 2.26 -18.86 14.43
C LEU A 117 2.72 -20.32 14.33
N THR A 118 3.32 -20.69 13.21
CA THR A 118 3.81 -22.06 12.99
C THR A 118 4.93 -22.40 13.96
N GLU A 119 5.88 -21.49 14.14
CA GLU A 119 6.99 -21.63 15.10
C GLU A 119 6.47 -21.77 16.53
N PHE A 120 5.55 -20.90 16.96
CA PHE A 120 4.91 -21.01 18.27
C PHE A 120 4.21 -22.36 18.48
N ARG A 121 3.45 -22.85 17.49
CA ARG A 121 2.74 -24.14 17.59
C ARG A 121 3.70 -25.33 17.71
N LEU A 122 4.83 -25.29 16.99
CA LEU A 122 5.86 -26.31 17.06
C LEU A 122 6.59 -26.29 18.40
N ASP A 123 6.96 -25.10 18.88
CA ASP A 123 7.59 -24.93 20.19
C ASP A 123 6.66 -25.37 21.33
N TRP A 124 5.37 -25.05 21.22
CA TRP A 124 4.36 -25.47 22.17
C TRP A 124 4.22 -27.00 22.17
N ALA A 125 4.09 -27.64 21.01
CA ALA A 125 4.01 -29.10 20.91
C ALA A 125 5.26 -29.77 21.51
N THR A 126 6.43 -29.18 21.31
CA THR A 126 7.69 -29.66 21.91
C THR A 126 7.68 -29.52 23.44
N ALA A 127 7.13 -28.43 23.97
CA ALA A 127 6.98 -28.19 25.41
C ALA A 127 5.86 -29.04 26.06
N ASP A 128 4.87 -29.51 25.29
CA ASP A 128 3.85 -30.44 25.78
C ASP A 128 4.39 -31.87 25.87
N LEU A 129 5.33 -32.25 24.99
CA LEU A 129 5.98 -33.56 25.04
C LEU A 129 7.00 -33.70 26.18
N SER A 130 7.54 -32.59 26.69
CA SER A 130 8.44 -32.63 27.85
C SER A 130 7.67 -32.95 29.12
N THR A 131 8.00 -34.08 29.74
CA THR A 131 7.43 -34.50 31.03
C THR A 131 8.32 -34.00 32.15
N ALA A 132 7.77 -33.19 33.06
CA ALA A 132 8.42 -32.77 34.29
C ALA A 132 8.28 -33.85 35.36
N HIS A 133 9.35 -34.10 36.12
CA HIS A 133 9.39 -35.18 37.13
C HIS A 133 9.36 -34.66 38.57
N ASP A 134 9.65 -33.37 38.79
CA ASP A 134 9.58 -32.70 40.10
C ASP A 134 8.91 -31.32 40.02
N ASP A 135 8.61 -30.74 41.18
CA ASP A 135 7.87 -29.48 41.29
C ASP A 135 8.64 -28.28 40.68
N ASP A 136 9.98 -28.29 40.74
CA ASP A 136 10.82 -27.22 40.18
C ASP A 136 10.80 -27.26 38.64
N GLU A 137 10.84 -28.46 38.05
CA GLU A 137 10.69 -28.68 36.61
C GLU A 137 9.29 -28.28 36.12
N VAL A 138 8.23 -28.54 36.90
CA VAL A 138 6.86 -28.12 36.58
C VAL A 138 6.77 -26.59 36.51
N ASP A 139 7.30 -25.89 37.52
CA ASP A 139 7.28 -24.43 37.58
C ASP A 139 8.13 -23.80 36.45
N LEU A 140 9.25 -24.44 36.09
CA LEU A 140 10.04 -24.05 34.91
C LEU A 140 9.28 -24.25 33.60
N ALA A 141 8.55 -25.36 33.45
CA ALA A 141 7.73 -25.64 32.27
C ALA A 141 6.60 -24.60 32.09
N ILE A 142 5.94 -24.22 33.19
CA ILE A 142 4.92 -23.16 33.22
C ILE A 142 5.52 -21.83 32.73
N ARG A 143 6.65 -21.40 33.30
CA ARG A 143 7.34 -20.17 32.88
C ARG A 143 7.78 -20.21 31.42
N ARG A 144 8.20 -21.37 30.93
CA ARG A 144 8.58 -21.54 29.52
C ARG A 144 7.38 -21.37 28.59
N ARG A 145 6.24 -21.99 28.91
CA ARG A 145 4.98 -21.85 28.15
C ARG A 145 4.45 -20.42 28.18
N GLU A 146 4.50 -19.75 29.34
CA GLU A 146 4.16 -18.32 29.45
C GLU A 146 5.02 -17.46 28.51
N LYS A 147 6.34 -17.71 28.51
CA LYS A 147 7.28 -16.99 27.64
C LYS A 147 6.97 -17.19 26.15
N LEU A 148 6.58 -18.39 25.73
CA LEU A 148 6.16 -18.64 24.34
C LEU A 148 4.95 -17.78 23.97
N ILE A 149 3.93 -17.74 24.83
CA ILE A 149 2.71 -16.94 24.62
C ILE A 149 3.07 -15.45 24.52
N ARG A 150 3.84 -14.93 25.47
CA ARG A 150 4.30 -13.53 25.47
C ARG A 150 5.07 -13.20 24.19
N THR A 151 5.94 -14.10 23.75
CA THR A 151 6.73 -13.92 22.53
C THR A 151 5.82 -13.81 21.31
N LEU A 152 4.84 -14.71 21.14
CA LEU A 152 3.91 -14.65 20.01
C LEU A 152 3.12 -13.34 19.98
N VAL A 153 2.59 -12.90 21.14
CA VAL A 153 1.80 -11.68 21.25
C VAL A 153 2.64 -10.45 20.89
N LEU A 154 3.84 -10.33 21.44
CA LEU A 154 4.75 -9.22 21.14
C LEU A 154 5.20 -9.22 19.68
N ARG A 155 5.56 -10.39 19.12
CA ARG A 155 5.91 -10.52 17.70
C ARG A 155 4.77 -10.10 16.77
N THR A 156 3.54 -10.47 17.12
CA THR A 156 2.36 -10.05 16.35
C THR A 156 2.20 -8.54 16.38
N ALA A 157 2.34 -7.91 17.56
CA ALA A 157 2.29 -6.46 17.69
C ALA A 157 3.43 -5.76 16.91
N GLU A 158 4.67 -6.24 17.04
CA GLU A 158 5.83 -5.71 16.32
C GLU A 158 5.64 -5.75 14.80
N LEU A 159 5.09 -6.85 14.25
CA LEU A 159 4.84 -6.99 12.82
C LEU A 159 3.79 -6.01 12.31
N VAL A 160 2.74 -5.76 13.10
CA VAL A 160 1.67 -4.79 12.76
C VAL A 160 2.19 -3.34 12.89
N GLU A 161 2.97 -3.05 13.93
CA GLU A 161 3.59 -1.73 14.13
C GLU A 161 4.60 -1.39 13.03
N ALA A 162 5.44 -2.36 12.64
CA ALA A 162 6.41 -2.19 11.55
C ALA A 162 5.72 -1.84 10.22
N GLU A 163 4.62 -2.52 9.89
CA GLU A 163 3.82 -2.23 8.70
C GLU A 163 3.23 -0.82 8.74
N THR A 164 2.70 -0.41 9.90
CA THR A 164 2.13 0.94 10.09
C THR A 164 3.20 2.03 9.95
N GLY A 165 4.39 1.82 10.52
CA GLY A 165 5.50 2.76 10.45
C GLY A 165 6.06 2.92 9.04
N GLU A 166 6.16 1.82 8.31
CA GLU A 166 6.62 1.83 6.92
C GLU A 166 5.60 2.51 5.98
N TRP A 167 4.31 2.27 6.20
CA TRP A 167 3.23 2.97 5.50
C TRP A 167 3.30 4.49 5.71
N LEU A 168 3.53 4.95 6.95
CA LEU A 168 3.64 6.37 7.26
C LEU A 168 4.87 7.02 6.60
N SER A 169 5.98 6.30 6.51
CA SER A 169 7.19 6.75 5.82
C SER A 169 6.95 6.92 4.32
N GLU A 170 6.37 5.91 3.68
CA GLU A 170 6.05 5.93 2.25
C GLU A 170 5.06 7.06 1.93
N PHE A 171 4.02 7.24 2.76
CA PHE A 171 3.06 8.32 2.62
C PHE A 171 3.73 9.71 2.68
N ARG A 172 4.63 9.93 3.66
CA ARG A 172 5.39 11.18 3.78
C ARG A 172 6.30 11.42 2.57
N SER A 173 6.97 10.39 2.08
CA SER A 173 7.82 10.48 0.89
C SER A 173 7.01 10.87 -0.35
N ASN A 174 5.84 10.27 -0.55
CA ASN A 174 4.98 10.55 -1.71
C ASN A 174 4.46 12.00 -1.70
N ILE A 175 4.11 12.54 -0.53
CA ILE A 175 3.75 13.97 -0.39
C ILE A 175 4.95 14.88 -0.71
N GLY A 176 6.15 14.54 -0.24
CA GLY A 176 7.37 15.31 -0.52
C GLY A 176 7.69 15.38 -2.02
N ASP A 177 7.56 14.26 -2.73
CA ASP A 177 7.78 14.19 -4.17
C ASP A 177 6.72 14.96 -4.97
N LEU A 178 5.46 14.92 -4.54
CA LEU A 178 4.39 15.75 -5.11
C LEU A 178 4.70 17.24 -4.99
N ASN A 179 5.09 17.69 -3.80
CA ASN A 179 5.40 19.09 -3.55
C ASN A 179 6.63 19.57 -4.37
N ARG A 180 7.61 18.69 -4.58
CA ARG A 180 8.79 18.96 -5.42
C ARG A 180 8.44 19.06 -6.90
N ARG A 181 7.50 18.23 -7.40
CA ARG A 181 7.02 18.29 -8.79
C ARG A 181 6.11 19.49 -9.05
N SER A 182 5.28 19.89 -8.10
CA SER A 182 4.47 21.12 -8.22
C SER A 182 5.31 22.40 -8.13
N ALA A 183 6.45 22.36 -7.42
CA ALA A 183 7.40 23.46 -7.37
C ALA A 183 8.20 23.63 -8.68
N TRP A 184 8.19 22.64 -9.58
CA TRP A 184 8.76 22.78 -10.92
C TRP A 184 7.77 23.51 -11.84
N SER A 185 7.88 24.85 -11.87
CA SER A 185 7.34 25.65 -12.97
C SER A 185 8.32 25.60 -14.14
N PRO A 186 7.93 25.17 -15.36
CA PRO A 186 8.78 25.38 -16.51
C PRO A 186 8.82 26.90 -16.74
N SER A 187 9.97 27.51 -16.49
CA SER A 187 10.23 28.88 -16.91
C SER A 187 9.98 28.95 -18.41
N ALA A 188 8.84 29.52 -18.79
CA ALA A 188 8.46 29.73 -20.17
C ALA A 188 9.60 30.49 -20.87
N THR A 189 10.29 29.82 -21.78
CA THR A 189 11.19 30.45 -22.73
C THR A 189 10.34 31.43 -23.52
N GLN A 190 10.50 32.73 -23.24
CA GLN A 190 9.83 33.79 -23.97
C GLN A 190 10.52 33.93 -25.34
N PRO A 191 9.86 33.63 -26.48
CA PRO A 191 10.42 33.90 -27.79
C PRO A 191 10.06 35.34 -28.16
N GLY A 192 10.97 36.28 -27.93
CA GLY A 192 10.86 37.65 -28.43
C GLY A 192 11.15 37.70 -29.93
N ALA A 193 10.20 37.27 -30.76
CA ALA A 193 10.23 37.52 -32.20
C ALA A 193 9.44 38.81 -32.50
N GLY A 194 10.13 39.95 -32.42
CA GLY A 194 9.64 41.22 -32.95
C GLY A 194 10.08 41.39 -34.40
N PHE A 195 9.23 40.97 -35.34
CA PHE A 195 9.31 41.38 -36.75
C PHE A 195 9.05 42.89 -36.83
N ALA A 196 10.04 43.69 -37.25
CA ALA A 196 9.84 45.05 -37.73
C ALA A 196 10.04 45.06 -39.25
N HIS A 197 8.96 45.37 -39.95
CA HIS A 197 8.81 45.43 -41.39
C HIS A 197 9.53 46.63 -42.00
N SER A 198 10.09 46.41 -43.19
CA SER A 198 10.94 47.27 -44.00
C SER A 198 10.31 48.59 -44.45
N ALA A 199 11.12 49.63 -44.56
CA ALA A 199 11.04 50.64 -45.62
C ALA A 199 12.43 51.24 -45.84
N ASP A 200 12.91 51.19 -47.09
CA ASP A 200 14.17 51.77 -47.58
C ASP A 200 13.86 52.32 -48.99
N PRO A 201 14.71 53.15 -49.63
CA PRO A 201 15.16 54.53 -49.33
C PRO A 201 14.68 55.52 -50.44
N PRO A 202 15.28 56.73 -50.60
CA PRO A 202 16.42 56.82 -51.52
C PRO A 202 17.56 57.79 -51.12
N ALA A 203 18.73 57.55 -51.71
CA ALA A 203 19.98 58.28 -51.59
C ALA A 203 20.01 59.64 -52.33
N ARG A 204 20.74 60.64 -51.80
CA ARG A 204 22.00 61.21 -52.37
C ARG A 204 22.43 62.57 -51.77
N GLN A 205 23.74 62.63 -51.50
CA GLN A 205 24.73 63.69 -51.81
C GLN A 205 24.96 64.93 -50.90
N LEU A 206 26.22 65.00 -50.41
CA LEU A 206 27.18 66.15 -50.42
C LEU A 206 26.87 67.31 -49.44
N ASP A 207 27.80 67.95 -48.70
CA ASP A 207 29.24 68.21 -48.83
C ASP A 207 29.91 68.47 -47.45
N ALA A 208 31.24 68.59 -47.49
CA ALA A 208 32.21 68.88 -46.42
C ALA A 208 32.05 70.22 -45.68
N ASN A 209 32.56 70.27 -44.44
CA ASN A 209 33.50 71.28 -43.94
C ASN A 209 34.24 70.75 -42.70
#